data_AF-A0A2W4QWK4-F1
#
_entry.id   AF-A0A2W4QWK4-F1
#
_cell.length_a   1.000
_cell.length_b   1.000
_cell.length_c   1.000
_cell.angle_alpha   90.00
_cell.angle_beta   90.00
_cell.angle_gamma   90.00
#
_symmetry.space_group_name_H-M   'P 1'
#
loop_
_entity.id
_entity.type
_entity.pdbx_description
1 polymer ?
#
loop_
_entity_poly.entity_id
_entity_poly.type
_entity_poly.pdbx_seq_one_letter_code
_entity_poly.pdbx_strand_id
1 'polypeptide(L)'
;MIPLLPHATRTLVTILQQEEVFERMRRGITPDKNRFAGVVQPDRFSISMRVRRPATFLPLIRGHTEPTPSGCLIFLKAALFPSTRVYMVFWLLFVPVAGVIAARQYDSPWPLAVALIADLAVLWIAWANFRIQLRLSMEALDAVLNSAD
;
A
#
# COMPACT_ATOMS: atom_id res chain seq x y z
N MET A 1 6.72 2.95 17.20
CA MET A 1 7.86 2.92 16.25
C MET A 1 7.39 3.55 14.96
N ILE A 2 8.06 4.61 14.48
CA ILE A 2 7.72 5.26 13.20
C ILE A 2 8.10 4.30 12.08
N PRO A 3 7.16 3.83 11.25
CA PRO A 3 7.52 2.89 10.20
C PRO A 3 8.27 3.66 9.11
N LEU A 4 9.53 3.30 8.88
CA LEU A 4 10.38 3.88 7.84
C LEU A 4 9.76 3.71 6.43
N LEU A 5 9.01 2.63 6.24
CA LEU A 5 8.36 2.26 4.98
C LEU A 5 6.92 2.77 4.89
N PRO A 6 6.43 3.09 3.68
CA PRO A 6 5.04 3.49 3.48
C PRO A 6 4.01 2.50 4.04
N HIS A 7 3.12 3.05 4.86
CA HIS A 7 1.99 2.36 5.47
C HIS A 7 0.86 3.38 5.70
N ALA A 8 -0.37 2.89 5.74
CA ALA A 8 -1.52 3.68 6.16
C ALA A 8 -2.56 2.77 6.81
N THR A 9 -3.25 3.29 7.82
CA THR A 9 -4.40 2.63 8.45
C THR A 9 -5.58 3.57 8.34
N ARG A 10 -6.73 3.05 7.92
CA ARG A 10 -7.99 3.79 7.83
C ARG A 10 -9.11 2.95 8.39
N THR A 11 -10.05 3.59 9.06
CA THR A 11 -11.32 2.97 9.47
C THR A 11 -12.43 3.68 8.72
N LEU A 12 -13.26 2.93 8.02
CA LEU A 12 -14.46 3.42 7.36
C LEU A 12 -15.67 2.97 8.17
N VAL A 13 -16.64 3.86 8.31
CA VAL A 13 -17.93 3.55 8.93
C VAL A 13 -18.94 3.43 7.81
N THR A 14 -19.67 2.32 7.75
CA THR A 14 -20.72 2.11 6.76
C THR A 14 -22.03 1.72 7.43
N ILE A 15 -23.14 2.09 6.81
CA ILE A 15 -24.49 1.65 7.17
C ILE A 15 -24.80 0.25 6.61
N LEU A 16 -23.96 -0.25 5.70
CA LEU A 16 -24.13 -1.57 5.09
C LEU A 16 -23.87 -2.67 6.11
N GLN A 17 -24.64 -3.75 5.99
CA GLN A 17 -24.40 -4.98 6.74
C GLN A 17 -23.11 -5.66 6.24
N GLN A 18 -22.47 -6.41 7.13
CA GLN A 18 -21.20 -7.07 6.84
C GLN A 18 -21.25 -7.95 5.58
N GLU A 19 -22.32 -8.74 5.43
CA GLU A 19 -22.54 -9.62 4.27
C GLU A 19 -22.60 -8.83 2.96
N GLU A 20 -23.29 -7.69 2.98
CA GLU A 20 -23.45 -6.83 1.81
C GLU A 20 -22.14 -6.14 1.41
N VAL A 21 -21.32 -5.75 2.39
CA VAL A 21 -19.96 -5.24 2.14
C VAL A 21 -19.13 -6.31 1.41
N PHE A 22 -19.14 -7.56 1.88
CA PHE A 22 -18.38 -8.62 1.24
C PHE A 22 -18.90 -8.99 -0.15
N GLU A 23 -20.20 -8.96 -0.36
CA GLU A 23 -20.80 -9.22 -1.66
C GLU A 23 -20.42 -8.14 -2.68
N ARG A 24 -20.53 -6.86 -2.32
CA ARG A 24 -20.07 -5.74 -3.17
C ARG A 24 -18.58 -5.83 -3.46
N MET A 25 -17.77 -6.20 -2.48
CA MET A 25 -16.32 -6.40 -2.64
C MET A 25 -16.00 -7.56 -3.59
N ARG A 26 -16.70 -8.68 -3.49
CA ARG A 26 -16.55 -9.82 -4.42
C ARG A 26 -16.87 -9.40 -5.85
N ARG A 27 -17.93 -8.63 -6.06
CA ARG A 27 -18.25 -8.05 -7.38
C ARG A 27 -17.20 -7.06 -7.91
N GLY A 28 -16.43 -6.40 -7.03
CA GLY A 28 -15.32 -5.54 -7.44
C GLY A 28 -14.10 -6.30 -7.96
N ILE A 29 -14.01 -7.60 -7.65
CA ILE A 29 -12.89 -8.49 -7.99
C ILE A 29 -13.23 -9.41 -9.17
N THR A 30 -14.52 -9.60 -9.49
CA THR A 30 -14.94 -10.43 -10.61
C THR A 30 -14.36 -9.93 -11.95
N PRO A 31 -14.12 -10.84 -12.91
CA PRO A 31 -13.45 -10.54 -14.17
C PRO A 31 -14.15 -9.47 -15.03
N ASP A 32 -15.46 -9.27 -14.86
CA ASP A 32 -16.24 -8.28 -15.61
C ASP A 32 -16.01 -6.83 -15.15
N LYS A 33 -15.94 -6.57 -13.83
CA LYS A 33 -15.70 -5.21 -13.30
C LYS A 33 -14.22 -4.95 -13.03
N ASN A 34 -13.43 -5.99 -12.72
CA ASN A 34 -11.96 -6.09 -12.72
C ASN A 34 -11.17 -4.90 -12.12
N ARG A 35 -11.73 -4.17 -11.15
CA ARG A 35 -11.07 -2.99 -10.55
C ARG A 35 -10.01 -3.40 -9.52
N PHE A 36 -10.22 -4.53 -8.85
CA PHE A 36 -9.35 -5.04 -7.81
C PHE A 36 -8.88 -6.46 -8.11
N ALA A 37 -7.64 -6.76 -7.72
CA ALA A 37 -7.08 -8.10 -7.70
C ALA A 37 -6.83 -8.49 -6.24
N GLY A 38 -7.29 -9.68 -5.83
CA GLY A 38 -7.15 -10.11 -4.45
C GLY A 38 -8.04 -11.27 -4.05
N VAL A 39 -8.09 -11.53 -2.74
CA VAL A 39 -8.88 -12.59 -2.13
C VAL A 39 -9.80 -11.98 -1.07
N VAL A 40 -11.07 -12.36 -1.09
CA VAL A 40 -12.06 -12.00 -0.09
C VAL A 40 -12.46 -13.25 0.68
N GLN A 41 -12.24 -13.23 1.99
CA GLN A 41 -12.64 -14.26 2.95
C GLN A 41 -13.80 -13.70 3.80
N PRO A 42 -14.55 -14.55 4.54
CA PRO A 42 -15.76 -14.13 5.26
C PRO A 42 -15.57 -13.06 6.33
N ASP A 43 -14.36 -12.94 6.89
CA ASP A 43 -13.99 -12.04 7.99
C ASP A 43 -12.97 -10.97 7.57
N ARG A 44 -12.26 -11.21 6.46
CA ARG A 44 -11.11 -10.43 6.02
C ARG A 44 -10.98 -10.41 4.51
N PHE A 45 -10.39 -9.36 3.98
CA PHE A 45 -10.05 -9.29 2.56
C PHE A 45 -8.66 -8.73 2.35
N SER A 46 -8.03 -9.13 1.27
CA SER A 46 -6.74 -8.59 0.83
C SER A 46 -6.85 -8.26 -0.64
N ILE A 47 -6.91 -6.98 -0.94
CA ILE A 47 -7.09 -6.45 -2.29
C ILE A 47 -5.95 -5.51 -2.68
N SER A 48 -5.72 -5.40 -3.98
CA SER A 48 -4.83 -4.44 -4.60
C SER A 48 -5.50 -3.91 -5.87
N MET A 49 -5.26 -2.66 -6.22
CA MET A 49 -5.85 -2.09 -7.43
C MET A 49 -5.27 -2.78 -8.67
N ARG A 50 -6.13 -3.23 -9.59
CA ARG A 50 -5.67 -3.86 -10.82
C ARG A 50 -5.17 -2.77 -11.77
N VAL A 51 -3.86 -2.71 -11.96
CA VAL A 51 -3.21 -1.75 -12.85
C VAL A 51 -2.76 -2.42 -14.15
N ARG A 52 -2.94 -1.75 -15.29
CA ARG A 52 -2.50 -2.25 -16.60
C ARG A 52 -0.97 -2.25 -16.75
N ARG A 53 -0.28 -1.38 -16.01
CA ARG A 53 1.18 -1.31 -15.95
C ARG A 53 1.65 -1.68 -14.55
N PRO A 54 2.70 -2.51 -14.41
CA PRO A 54 3.24 -2.85 -13.10
C PRO A 54 3.67 -1.56 -12.38
N ALA A 55 3.12 -1.35 -11.18
CA ALA A 55 3.45 -0.22 -10.33
C ALA A 55 4.15 -0.73 -9.07
N THR A 56 5.43 -0.41 -8.92
CA THR A 56 6.29 -0.91 -7.83
C THR A 56 5.77 -0.55 -6.44
N PHE A 57 5.11 0.62 -6.32
CA PHE A 57 4.60 1.16 -5.06
C PHE A 57 3.09 0.95 -4.86
N LEU A 58 2.51 -0.04 -5.55
CA LEU A 58 1.10 -0.36 -5.40
C LEU A 58 0.80 -0.79 -3.95
N PRO A 59 -0.23 -0.21 -3.30
CA PRO A 59 -0.62 -0.63 -1.97
C PRO A 59 -1.36 -1.97 -2.02
N LEU A 60 -0.96 -2.89 -1.16
CA LEU A 60 -1.76 -4.02 -0.73
C LEU A 60 -2.63 -3.57 0.44
N ILE A 61 -3.94 -3.59 0.24
CA ILE A 61 -4.94 -3.20 1.23
C ILE A 61 -5.50 -4.46 1.86
N ARG A 62 -5.30 -4.60 3.16
CA ARG A 62 -5.87 -5.67 3.98
C ARG A 62 -6.99 -5.08 4.82
N GLY A 63 -8.20 -5.58 4.65
CA GLY A 63 -9.37 -5.16 5.39
C GLY A 63 -9.91 -6.27 6.28
N HIS A 64 -10.56 -5.88 7.37
CA HIS A 64 -11.50 -6.73 8.10
C HIS A 64 -12.70 -5.88 8.51
N THR A 65 -13.80 -6.56 8.81
CA THR A 65 -15.09 -5.92 9.10
C THR A 65 -15.56 -6.33 10.48
N GLU A 66 -16.09 -5.38 11.25
CA GLU A 66 -16.74 -5.66 12.53
C GLU A 66 -18.19 -5.18 12.48
N PRO A 67 -19.16 -6.04 12.83
CA PRO A 67 -20.57 -5.67 12.85
C PRO A 67 -20.87 -4.69 13.99
N THR A 68 -21.77 -3.76 13.73
CA THR A 68 -22.29 -2.79 14.72
C THR A 68 -23.82 -2.74 14.63
N PRO A 69 -24.54 -2.30 15.67
CA PRO A 69 -26.01 -2.31 15.65
C PRO A 69 -26.64 -1.53 14.49
N SER A 70 -25.92 -0.52 13.97
CA SER A 70 -26.39 0.39 12.93
C SER A 70 -25.75 0.14 11.55
N GLY A 71 -24.92 -0.90 11.40
CA GLY A 71 -24.15 -1.14 10.18
C GLY A 71 -22.85 -1.90 10.43
N CYS A 72 -21.75 -1.49 9.82
CA CYS A 72 -20.46 -2.18 9.90
C CYS A 72 -19.28 -1.20 9.94
N LEU A 73 -18.25 -1.54 10.71
CA LEU A 73 -16.95 -0.88 10.67
C LEU A 73 -16.02 -1.65 9.75
N ILE A 74 -15.32 -0.95 8.85
CA ILE A 74 -14.34 -1.55 7.94
C ILE A 74 -12.97 -1.00 8.32
N PHE A 75 -12.10 -1.87 8.83
CA PHE A 75 -10.74 -1.53 9.20
C PHE A 75 -9.78 -1.91 8.09
N LEU A 76 -9.18 -0.91 7.46
CA LEU A 76 -8.26 -1.04 6.34
C LEU A 76 -6.82 -0.76 6.77
N LYS A 77 -5.91 -1.66 6.43
CA LYS A 77 -4.46 -1.50 6.56
C LYS A 77 -3.84 -1.58 5.18
N ALA A 78 -3.32 -0.47 4.69
CA ALA A 78 -2.60 -0.39 3.44
C ALA A 78 -1.08 -0.42 3.68
N ALA A 79 -0.41 -1.24 2.90
CA ALA A 79 1.01 -1.51 3.01
C ALA A 79 1.61 -1.72 1.62
N LEU A 80 2.87 -1.38 1.41
CA LEU A 80 3.59 -1.87 0.22
C LEU A 80 3.59 -3.40 0.18
N PHE A 81 3.65 -3.97 -1.02
CA PHE A 81 3.84 -5.41 -1.20
C PHE A 81 5.09 -5.90 -0.44
N PRO A 82 5.04 -7.10 0.18
CA PRO A 82 6.16 -7.62 0.97
C PRO A 82 7.48 -7.68 0.19
N SER A 83 7.43 -8.06 -1.09
CA SER A 83 8.60 -8.08 -1.98
C SER A 83 9.21 -6.68 -2.16
N THR A 84 8.38 -5.68 -2.45
CA THR A 84 8.82 -4.28 -2.57
C THR A 84 9.44 -3.79 -1.26
N ARG A 85 8.86 -4.13 -0.11
CA ARG A 85 9.39 -3.74 1.20
C ARG A 85 10.80 -4.29 1.43
N VAL A 86 11.00 -5.59 1.17
CA VAL A 86 12.32 -6.24 1.33
C VAL A 86 13.33 -5.61 0.38
N TYR A 87 12.98 -5.41 -0.88
CA TYR A 87 13.84 -4.78 -1.87
C TYR A 87 14.25 -3.36 -1.44
N MET A 88 13.30 -2.57 -0.96
CA MET A 88 13.54 -1.19 -0.53
C MET A 88 14.45 -1.12 0.70
N VAL A 89 14.25 -2.00 1.70
CA VAL A 89 15.14 -2.09 2.87
C VAL A 89 16.54 -2.54 2.45
N PHE A 90 16.64 -3.50 1.53
CA PHE A 90 17.92 -3.94 1.00
C PHE A 90 18.70 -2.78 0.38
N TRP A 91 18.09 -1.99 -0.50
CA TRP A 91 18.78 -0.86 -1.13
C TRP A 91 19.14 0.25 -0.14
N LEU A 92 18.26 0.55 0.82
CA LEU A 92 18.52 1.54 1.88
C LEU A 92 19.67 1.16 2.83
N LEU A 93 20.07 -0.11 2.86
CA LEU A 93 21.24 -0.55 3.61
C LEU A 93 22.46 -0.70 2.70
N PHE A 94 22.25 -1.19 1.49
CA PHE A 94 23.31 -1.44 0.52
C PHE A 94 23.96 -0.15 0.02
N VAL A 95 23.15 0.88 -0.31
CA VAL A 95 23.65 2.15 -0.84
C VAL A 95 24.54 2.91 0.16
N PRO A 96 24.18 3.04 1.45
CA PRO A 96 25.06 3.68 2.42
C PRO A 96 26.34 2.88 2.66
N VAL A 97 26.26 1.54 2.70
CA VAL A 97 27.45 0.68 2.85
C VAL A 97 28.41 0.88 1.67
N ALA A 98 27.90 0.88 0.44
CA ALA A 98 28.69 1.17 -0.75
C ALA A 98 29.27 2.60 -0.70
N GLY A 99 28.50 3.58 -0.23
CA GLY A 99 28.94 4.95 0.01
C GLY A 99 30.08 5.05 1.02
N VAL A 100 30.05 4.27 2.11
CA VAL A 100 31.13 4.21 3.10
C VAL A 100 32.41 3.62 2.49
N ILE A 101 32.29 2.52 1.74
CA ILE A 101 33.44 1.88 1.07
C ILE A 101 34.07 2.86 0.08
N ALA A 102 33.27 3.51 -0.75
CA ALA A 102 33.74 4.52 -1.71
C ALA A 102 34.39 5.72 -1.00
N ALA A 103 33.78 6.23 0.07
CA ALA A 103 34.35 7.34 0.83
C ALA A 103 35.74 7.01 1.40
N ARG A 104 35.95 5.77 1.85
CA ARG A 104 37.27 5.29 2.30
C ARG A 104 38.25 5.10 1.14
N GLN A 105 37.80 4.63 -0.03
CA GLN A 105 38.66 4.40 -1.19
C GLN A 105 39.19 5.70 -1.80
N TYR A 106 38.38 6.76 -1.81
CA TYR A 106 38.72 8.06 -2.40
C TYR A 106 39.20 9.10 -1.37
N ASP A 107 39.33 8.70 -0.09
CA ASP A 107 39.67 9.57 1.05
C ASP A 107 38.86 10.87 1.09
N SER A 108 37.57 10.77 0.71
CA SER A 108 36.67 11.91 0.57
C SER A 108 35.28 11.53 1.06
N PRO A 109 34.61 12.37 1.87
CA PRO A 109 33.28 12.05 2.42
C PRO A 109 32.14 12.22 1.40
N TRP A 110 32.40 12.82 0.24
CA TRP A 110 31.37 13.16 -0.74
C TRP A 110 30.57 11.96 -1.28
N PRO A 111 31.17 10.80 -1.61
CA PRO A 111 30.41 9.64 -2.09
C PRO A 111 29.35 9.16 -1.09
N LEU A 112 29.67 9.22 0.21
CA LEU A 112 28.73 8.87 1.27
C LEU A 112 27.58 9.89 1.34
N ALA A 113 27.88 11.18 1.26
CA ALA A 113 26.86 12.23 1.27
C ALA A 113 25.88 12.06 0.09
N VAL A 114 26.39 11.78 -1.11
CA VAL A 114 25.57 11.52 -2.30
C VAL A 114 24.71 10.27 -2.11
N ALA A 115 25.28 9.19 -1.57
CA ALA A 115 24.54 7.95 -1.31
C ALA A 115 23.35 8.18 -0.34
N LEU A 116 23.58 8.90 0.76
CA LEU A 116 22.53 9.23 1.72
C LEU A 116 21.45 10.12 1.13
N ILE A 117 21.82 11.12 0.33
CA ILE A 117 20.85 12.00 -0.35
C ILE A 117 20.01 11.19 -1.36
N ALA A 118 20.64 10.28 -2.11
CA ALA A 118 19.94 9.42 -3.05
C ALA A 118 18.90 8.53 -2.33
N ASP A 119 19.26 7.94 -1.20
CA ASP A 119 18.33 7.13 -0.40
C ASP A 119 17.15 7.95 0.15
N LEU A 120 17.40 9.16 0.63
CA LEU A 120 16.35 10.07 1.07
C LEU A 120 15.40 10.43 -0.08
N ALA A 121 15.94 10.67 -1.28
CA ALA A 121 15.14 10.94 -2.48
C ALA A 121 14.29 9.72 -2.87
N VAL A 122 14.85 8.51 -2.84
CA VAL A 122 14.12 7.26 -3.12
C VAL A 122 13.01 7.02 -2.09
N LEU A 123 13.29 7.24 -0.80
CA LEU A 123 12.29 7.18 0.28
C LEU A 123 11.15 8.15 0.04
N TRP A 124 11.48 9.39 -0.33
CA TRP A 124 10.48 10.42 -0.62
C TRP A 124 9.61 10.05 -1.82
N ILE A 125 10.21 9.57 -2.92
CA ILE A 125 9.49 9.10 -4.11
C ILE A 125 8.58 7.93 -3.76
N ALA A 126 9.06 6.97 -2.97
CA ALA A 126 8.28 5.82 -2.53
C ALA A 126 7.04 6.25 -1.73
N TRP A 127 7.21 7.20 -0.79
CA TRP A 127 6.10 7.75 0.00
C TRP A 127 5.12 8.56 -0.85
N ALA A 128 5.61 9.40 -1.77
CA ALA A 128 4.77 10.20 -2.65
C ALA A 128 3.91 9.31 -3.55
N ASN A 129 4.53 8.34 -4.22
CA ASN A 129 3.81 7.39 -5.08
C ASN A 129 2.82 6.53 -4.29
N PHE A 130 3.22 6.01 -3.12
CA PHE A 130 2.33 5.23 -2.27
C PHE A 130 1.08 6.03 -1.86
N ARG A 131 1.23 7.30 -1.48
CA ARG A 131 0.09 8.15 -1.10
C ARG A 131 -0.87 8.40 -2.25
N ILE A 132 -0.34 8.65 -3.45
CA ILE A 132 -1.15 8.83 -4.67
C ILE A 132 -1.92 7.55 -4.97
N GLN A 133 -1.24 6.40 -5.01
CA GLN A 133 -1.86 5.11 -5.31
C GLN A 133 -2.87 4.69 -4.24
N LEU A 134 -2.60 5.01 -2.97
CA LEU A 134 -3.53 4.77 -1.88
C LEU A 134 -4.81 5.59 -2.07
N ARG A 135 -4.70 6.88 -2.41
CA ARG A 135 -5.86 7.73 -2.65
C ARG A 135 -6.75 7.16 -3.75
N LEU A 136 -6.16 6.80 -4.90
CA LEU A 136 -6.86 6.20 -6.02
C LEU A 136 -7.53 4.87 -5.64
N SER A 137 -6.85 4.05 -4.85
CA SER A 137 -7.39 2.78 -4.39
C SER A 137 -8.58 2.97 -3.42
N MET A 138 -8.55 4.02 -2.59
CA MET A 138 -9.66 4.37 -1.69
C MET A 138 -10.85 4.93 -2.47
N GLU A 139 -10.62 5.83 -3.43
CA GLU A 139 -11.69 6.35 -4.31
C GLU A 139 -12.36 5.22 -5.10
N ALA A 140 -11.59 4.27 -5.62
CA ALA A 140 -12.13 3.09 -6.29
C ALA A 140 -12.90 2.18 -5.33
N LEU A 141 -12.47 2.07 -4.06
CA LEU A 141 -13.14 1.27 -3.04
C LEU A 141 -14.47 1.90 -2.64
N ASP A 142 -14.49 3.21 -2.39
CA ASP A 142 -15.71 3.97 -2.10
C ASP A 142 -16.70 3.88 -3.26
N ALA A 143 -16.22 3.91 -4.51
CA ALA A 143 -17.07 3.72 -5.68
C ALA A 143 -17.69 2.30 -5.76
N VAL A 144 -16.98 1.26 -5.33
CA VAL A 144 -17.52 -0.12 -5.28
C VAL A 144 -18.48 -0.31 -4.10
N LEU A 145 -18.20 0.33 -2.97
CA LEU A 145 -19.07 0.25 -1.79
C LEU A 145 -20.36 1.07 -1.98
N ASN A 146 -20.29 2.23 -2.63
CA ASN A 146 -21.43 3.13 -2.86
C ASN A 146 -22.12 2.93 -4.20
N SER A 147 -21.64 2.04 -5.08
CA SER A 147 -22.40 1.70 -6.29
C SER A 147 -23.68 1.01 -5.86
N ALA A 148 -24.78 1.78 -5.90
CA ALA A 148 -26.13 1.28 -5.75
C ALA A 148 -26.48 0.49 -7.02
N ASP A 149 -26.74 -0.80 -6.85
CA ASP A 149 -27.73 -1.50 -7.65
C ASP A 149 -28.94 -1.72 -6.73
#